data_AF-A0A8J4E4P3-F1
#
_entry.id   AF-A0A8J4E4P3-F1
#
_cell.length_a   1.000
_cell.length_b   1.000
_cell.length_c   1.000
_cell.angle_alpha   90.00
_cell.angle_beta   90.00
_cell.angle_gamma   90.00
#
_symmetry.space_group_name_H-M   'P 1'
#
loop_
_entity.id
_entity.type
_entity.pdbx_description
1 polymer ?
#
loop_
_entity_poly.entity_id
_entity_poly.type
_entity_poly.pdbx_seq_one_letter_code
_entity_poly.pdbx_strand_id
1 'polypeptide(L)'
;MAAPLLTRDARDLRMLARPRWQRRLLTWTVPFAALALVGVHVSAVGSDDCSAGTPCTPDPVGAASVGLLVAAAVTGKIYPRLPAWLAAGFLATLVVSERLLRASAVSPAWTYLCDVAFVVLCAVVGGVRRDRSQPAAERWLADAPRERPPPPPGGPPRRGAGWRLIAGMFAVVAVCCVGAGWYTQKEADARQQAADVVSAPVTGHPDGYTVEVDVRGRPTRVDVLDADAYPVGSHLDLYVDGRGLHQPVAEPYDATGWVLLGVLLGGVAAACYFRGVETSFQPRRLFGDAQPVSAVRVLCGLGIVAVYAADARPGEPALVHFHTLVGADEDDDPDVGSGYRPGTLYGVPAPGHWCAVVVDGQLLTPARPVPAGRVAAPLYGQMPTDDDEDDDLPMAQPPLRPEELDALRPADRFAAPDQVLTHVRNPLVGYASAAGMPLVLTVASRVLPDLPYTVWLFVAGLALALSCAGAWRMFMRARAAWNGHGIAVVGAINEDRAEWRTVRDIDHDGESVTIITENRGLVLSAGRFLGMAGHTERDAEQLAHALRYARDRATTAPAEDPPRLDRPHPSPGLYALWVVGTPLLAWLMDTLANH
;
A
#
# COMPACT_ATOMS: atom_id res chain seq x y z
N MET A 1 -21.57 27.84 -20.56
CA MET A 1 -21.84 26.47 -21.06
C MET A 1 -20.64 25.63 -20.67
N ALA A 2 -20.86 24.48 -20.01
CA ALA A 2 -19.76 23.61 -19.62
C ALA A 2 -19.12 22.94 -20.84
N ALA A 3 -17.79 22.76 -20.84
CA ALA A 3 -17.10 22.02 -21.89
C ALA A 3 -17.50 20.54 -21.83
N PRO A 4 -17.73 19.84 -22.95
CA PRO A 4 -18.05 18.42 -22.93
C PRO A 4 -16.88 17.61 -22.38
N LEU A 5 -17.15 16.73 -21.41
CA LEU A 5 -16.15 15.74 -20.98
C LEU A 5 -16.14 14.60 -21.98
N LEU A 6 -15.06 14.49 -22.75
CA LEU A 6 -14.93 13.43 -23.74
C LEU A 6 -14.43 12.14 -23.08
N THR A 7 -14.70 11.01 -23.73
CA THR A 7 -14.27 9.69 -23.25
C THR A 7 -12.75 9.60 -23.14
N ARG A 8 -12.02 10.28 -24.05
CA ARG A 8 -10.56 10.40 -23.99
C ARG A 8 -10.10 11.10 -22.71
N ASP A 9 -10.66 12.26 -22.40
CA ASP A 9 -10.33 13.03 -21.19
C ASP A 9 -10.60 12.18 -19.93
N ALA A 10 -11.73 11.48 -19.92
CA ALA A 10 -12.09 10.64 -18.79
C ALA A 10 -11.14 9.46 -18.58
N ARG A 11 -10.57 8.89 -19.65
CA ARG A 11 -9.50 7.88 -19.53
C ARG A 11 -8.24 8.48 -18.93
N ASP A 12 -7.84 9.66 -19.39
CA ASP A 12 -6.67 10.37 -18.85
C ASP A 12 -6.85 10.70 -17.36
N LEU A 13 -8.05 11.09 -16.95
CA LEU A 13 -8.39 11.35 -15.55
C LEU A 13 -8.40 10.08 -14.69
N ARG A 14 -8.81 8.92 -15.23
CA ARG A 14 -8.70 7.63 -14.51
C ARG A 14 -7.26 7.26 -14.21
N MET A 15 -6.31 7.64 -15.07
CA MET A 15 -4.88 7.40 -14.87
C MET A 15 -4.27 8.22 -13.72
N LEU A 16 -4.97 9.22 -13.20
CA LEU A 16 -4.59 9.91 -11.94
C LEU A 16 -4.57 8.93 -10.76
N ALA A 17 -5.51 7.97 -10.77
CA ALA A 17 -5.57 6.95 -9.74
C ALA A 17 -4.48 5.89 -9.93
N ARG A 18 -3.84 5.52 -8.83
CA ARG A 18 -2.84 4.44 -8.87
C ARG A 18 -3.49 3.07 -8.96
N PRO A 19 -2.88 2.11 -9.67
CA PRO A 19 -3.32 0.72 -9.69
C PRO A 19 -3.49 0.16 -8.28
N ARG A 20 -4.46 -0.74 -8.10
CA ARG A 20 -4.76 -1.35 -6.79
C ARG A 20 -3.54 -2.08 -6.20
N TRP A 21 -2.78 -2.81 -7.02
CA TRP A 21 -1.58 -3.52 -6.57
C TRP A 21 -0.51 -2.55 -6.06
N GLN A 22 -0.31 -1.40 -6.72
CA GLN A 22 0.68 -0.41 -6.31
C GLN A 22 0.28 0.23 -4.99
N ARG A 23 -1.02 0.53 -4.80
CA ARG A 23 -1.52 1.01 -3.51
C ARG A 23 -1.32 -0.02 -2.40
N ARG A 24 -1.60 -1.29 -2.67
CA ARG A 24 -1.36 -2.39 -1.71
C ARG A 24 0.12 -2.49 -1.36
N LEU A 25 1.00 -2.47 -2.35
CA LEU A 25 2.45 -2.48 -2.15
C LEU A 25 2.90 -1.33 -1.25
N LEU A 26 2.53 -0.09 -1.59
CA LEU A 26 2.84 1.11 -0.81
C LEU A 26 2.29 1.07 0.63
N THR A 27 1.19 0.34 0.85
CA THR A 27 0.60 0.14 2.18
C THR A 27 1.46 -0.72 3.08
N TRP A 28 2.18 -1.68 2.50
CA TRP A 28 3.01 -2.62 3.25
C TRP A 28 4.48 -2.22 3.31
N THR A 29 4.94 -1.33 2.43
CA THR A 29 6.33 -0.86 2.42
C THR A 29 6.78 -0.27 3.77
N VAL A 30 5.99 0.62 4.37
CA VAL A 30 6.37 1.29 5.63
C VAL A 30 6.41 0.29 6.81
N PRO A 31 5.41 -0.58 7.03
CA PRO A 31 5.50 -1.63 8.05
C PRO A 31 6.72 -2.54 7.91
N PHE A 32 7.02 -3.02 6.70
CA PHE A 32 8.17 -3.90 6.49
C PHE A 32 9.49 -3.18 6.72
N ALA A 33 9.62 -1.92 6.29
CA ALA A 33 10.80 -1.12 6.54
C ALA A 33 10.98 -0.82 8.04
N ALA A 34 9.90 -0.53 8.78
CA ALA A 34 9.94 -0.35 10.22
C ALA A 34 10.38 -1.63 10.94
N LEU A 35 9.87 -2.80 10.52
CA LEU A 35 10.30 -4.09 11.08
C LEU A 35 11.79 -4.37 10.81
N ALA A 36 12.26 -4.09 9.60
CA ALA A 36 13.68 -4.20 9.27
C ALA A 36 14.53 -3.25 10.14
N LEU A 37 14.03 -2.03 10.39
CA LEU A 37 14.71 -1.05 11.23
C LEU A 37 14.74 -1.45 12.71
N VAL A 38 13.69 -2.10 13.23
CA VAL A 38 13.73 -2.71 14.57
C VAL A 38 14.84 -3.76 14.62
N GLY A 39 14.93 -4.64 13.61
CA GLY A 39 16.03 -5.61 13.51
C GLY A 39 17.41 -4.93 13.48
N VAL A 40 17.50 -3.76 12.83
CA VAL A 40 18.72 -2.93 12.80
C VAL A 40 19.14 -2.45 14.18
N HIS A 41 18.21 -1.87 14.93
CA HIS A 41 18.52 -1.36 16.26
C HIS A 41 18.80 -2.49 17.26
N VAL A 42 18.05 -3.59 17.20
CA VAL A 42 18.25 -4.75 18.10
C VAL A 42 19.64 -5.37 17.93
N SER A 43 20.22 -5.37 16.73
CA SER A 43 21.56 -5.93 16.52
C SER A 43 22.69 -4.91 16.72
N ALA A 44 22.41 -3.61 16.57
CA ALA A 44 23.41 -2.56 16.70
C ALA A 44 23.60 -2.08 18.15
N VAL A 45 22.57 -2.20 18.98
CA VAL A 45 22.60 -1.81 20.39
C VAL A 45 23.03 -3.02 21.22
N GLY A 46 24.23 -2.97 21.80
CA GLY A 46 24.64 -3.96 22.80
C GLY A 46 23.74 -3.89 24.04
N SER A 47 23.62 -5.00 24.76
CA SER A 47 22.99 -4.99 26.08
C SER A 47 23.80 -4.05 27.00
N ASP A 48 23.14 -3.11 27.66
CA ASP A 48 23.77 -2.35 28.74
C ASP A 48 24.14 -3.34 29.85
N ASP A 49 25.45 -3.47 30.14
CA ASP A 49 25.93 -4.31 31.26
C ASP A 49 25.56 -3.64 32.58
N CYS A 50 24.33 -3.89 33.04
CA CYS A 50 23.84 -3.34 34.30
C CYS A 50 24.41 -4.12 35.48
N SER A 51 24.82 -3.39 36.52
CA SER A 51 25.36 -3.96 37.75
C SER A 51 24.78 -3.27 38.97
N ALA A 52 24.94 -3.84 40.17
CA ALA A 52 24.48 -3.19 41.40
C ALA A 52 25.13 -1.80 41.61
N GLY A 53 26.34 -1.58 41.10
CA GLY A 53 27.03 -0.29 41.17
C GLY A 53 26.60 0.72 40.08
N THR A 54 26.00 0.23 38.99
CA THR A 54 25.48 1.02 37.86
C THR A 54 24.18 0.37 37.37
N PRO A 55 23.08 0.54 38.12
CA PRO A 55 21.83 -0.11 37.79
C PRO A 55 21.26 0.45 36.49
N CYS A 56 20.55 -0.39 35.74
CA CYS A 56 19.73 0.03 34.61
C CYS A 56 18.78 1.15 35.08
N THR A 57 18.66 2.23 34.30
CA THR A 57 17.67 3.28 34.59
C THR A 57 16.49 3.16 33.64
N PRO A 58 15.25 3.39 34.10
CA PRO A 58 14.08 3.43 33.22
C PRO A 58 14.33 4.32 32.00
N ASP A 59 13.95 3.84 30.80
CA ASP A 59 14.15 4.55 29.53
C ASP A 59 12.88 5.13 28.90
N PRO A 60 12.31 6.22 29.43
CA PRO A 60 11.11 6.81 28.84
C PRO A 60 11.35 7.35 27.43
N VAL A 61 12.58 7.77 27.10
CA VAL A 61 12.91 8.36 25.79
C VAL A 61 13.12 7.27 24.75
N GLY A 62 13.80 6.16 25.07
CA GLY A 62 13.88 5.00 24.19
C GLY A 62 12.51 4.36 23.99
N ALA A 63 11.72 4.18 25.05
CA ALA A 63 10.35 3.67 24.92
C ALA A 63 9.47 4.56 24.02
N ALA A 64 9.59 5.89 24.15
CA ALA A 64 8.92 6.84 23.25
C ALA A 64 9.42 6.71 21.80
N SER A 65 10.73 6.51 21.59
CA SER A 65 11.32 6.30 20.27
C SER A 65 10.75 5.05 19.60
N VAL A 66 10.73 3.91 20.31
CA VAL A 66 10.12 2.67 19.80
C VAL A 66 8.63 2.88 19.53
N GLY A 67 7.91 3.56 20.42
CA GLY A 67 6.51 3.93 20.22
C GLY A 67 6.27 4.73 18.93
N LEU A 68 7.14 5.70 18.62
CA LEU A 68 7.07 6.49 17.38
C LEU A 68 7.33 5.64 16.13
N LEU A 69 8.29 4.71 16.18
CA LEU A 69 8.59 3.79 15.09
C LEU A 69 7.40 2.88 14.78
N VAL A 70 6.80 2.27 15.81
CA VAL A 70 5.60 1.44 15.66
C VAL A 70 4.41 2.29 15.18
N ALA A 71 4.26 3.51 15.71
CA ALA A 71 3.23 4.44 15.25
C ALA A 71 3.37 4.75 13.76
N ALA A 72 4.59 5.00 13.26
CA ALA A 72 4.85 5.24 11.84
C ALA A 72 4.39 4.06 10.97
N ALA A 73 4.66 2.82 11.40
CA ALA A 73 4.23 1.60 10.73
C ALA A 73 2.71 1.48 10.61
N VAL A 74 1.98 1.74 11.71
CA VAL A 74 0.52 1.57 11.78
C VAL A 74 -0.21 2.71 11.08
N THR A 75 0.19 3.95 11.35
CA THR A 75 -0.53 5.17 10.91
C THR A 75 -0.50 5.35 9.39
N GLY A 76 0.46 4.77 8.68
CA GLY A 76 0.53 4.81 7.21
C GLY A 76 -0.72 4.25 6.52
N LYS A 77 -1.49 3.37 7.18
CA LYS A 77 -2.78 2.87 6.66
C LYS A 77 -3.92 3.87 6.82
N ILE A 78 -3.88 4.71 7.85
CA ILE A 78 -4.93 5.67 8.20
C ILE A 78 -4.70 7.00 7.49
N TYR A 79 -3.49 7.55 7.60
CA TYR A 79 -3.11 8.83 7.01
C TYR A 79 -1.67 8.81 6.50
N PRO A 80 -1.44 8.71 5.18
CA PRO A 80 -0.13 8.41 4.59
C PRO A 80 0.96 9.47 4.77
N ARG A 81 0.60 10.69 5.19
CA ARG A 81 1.57 11.79 5.35
C ARG A 81 2.17 11.86 6.75
N LEU A 82 1.53 11.23 7.74
CA LEU A 82 2.00 11.25 9.13
C LEU A 82 3.25 10.39 9.39
N PRO A 83 3.44 9.21 8.77
CA PRO A 83 4.60 8.36 9.06
C PRO A 83 5.95 9.07 8.91
N ALA A 84 6.10 9.99 7.95
CA ALA A 84 7.35 10.74 7.78
C ALA A 84 7.67 11.63 9.00
N TRP A 85 6.65 12.27 9.58
CA TRP A 85 6.78 13.08 10.79
C TRP A 85 7.06 12.22 12.03
N LEU A 86 6.40 11.07 12.14
CA LEU A 86 6.65 10.12 13.25
C LEU A 86 8.04 9.51 13.16
N ALA A 87 8.49 9.12 11.96
CA ALA A 87 9.85 8.64 11.72
C ALA A 87 10.90 9.71 12.02
N ALA A 88 10.65 10.97 11.65
CA ALA A 88 11.53 12.09 12.00
C ALA A 88 11.56 12.33 13.51
N GLY A 89 10.40 12.20 14.18
CA GLY A 89 10.31 12.23 15.63
C GLY A 89 11.13 11.12 16.28
N PHE A 90 11.01 9.89 15.78
CA PHE A 90 11.80 8.73 16.22
C PHE A 90 13.31 8.99 16.11
N LEU A 91 13.78 9.48 14.96
CA LEU A 91 15.18 9.84 14.77
C LEU A 91 15.61 10.93 15.76
N ALA A 92 14.79 11.96 15.96
CA ALA A 92 15.10 13.04 16.89
C ALA A 92 15.17 12.54 18.35
N THR A 93 14.23 11.70 18.78
CA THR A 93 14.21 11.15 20.15
C THR A 93 15.36 10.19 20.37
N LEU A 94 15.74 9.39 19.37
CA LEU A 94 16.90 8.52 19.42
C LEU A 94 18.20 9.32 19.58
N VAL A 95 18.41 10.36 18.75
CA VAL A 95 19.57 11.25 18.84
C VAL A 95 19.64 11.92 20.21
N VAL A 96 18.51 12.40 20.75
CA VAL A 96 18.45 13.00 22.09
C VAL A 96 18.81 11.97 23.16
N SER A 97 18.28 10.75 23.09
CA SER A 97 18.57 9.69 24.05
C SER A 97 20.07 9.37 24.09
N GLU A 98 20.67 9.06 22.93
CA GLU A 98 22.06 8.63 22.87
C GLU A 98 23.06 9.78 23.09
N ARG A 99 22.77 10.99 22.62
CA ARG A 99 23.74 12.09 22.70
C ARG A 99 23.67 12.87 23.99
N LEU A 100 22.50 12.98 24.61
CA LEU A 100 22.30 13.80 25.81
C LEU A 100 22.13 12.98 27.08
N LEU A 101 21.48 11.81 26.99
CA LEU A 101 21.15 11.01 28.17
C LEU A 101 22.11 9.82 28.36
N ARG A 102 22.60 9.23 27.25
CA ARG A 102 23.43 8.01 27.25
C ARG A 102 24.66 8.15 26.37
N ALA A 103 25.53 9.11 26.68
CA ALA A 103 26.73 9.36 25.87
C ALA A 103 27.67 8.14 25.74
N SER A 104 27.53 7.12 26.59
CA SER A 104 28.23 5.84 26.50
C SER A 104 27.63 4.85 25.49
N ALA A 105 26.35 4.99 25.14
CA ALA A 105 25.59 4.08 24.28
C ALA A 105 25.35 4.69 22.89
N VAL A 106 26.35 5.39 22.33
CA VAL A 106 26.21 6.00 21.00
C VAL A 106 26.25 4.90 19.95
N SER A 107 25.14 4.75 19.23
CA SER A 107 25.03 3.83 18.13
C SER A 107 26.04 4.17 17.02
N PRO A 108 26.51 3.16 16.26
CA PRO A 108 27.34 3.39 15.09
C PRO A 108 26.70 4.40 14.12
N ALA A 109 27.49 5.27 13.49
CA ALA A 109 26.97 6.31 12.60
C ALA A 109 26.08 5.79 11.46
N TRP A 110 26.24 4.52 11.05
CA TRP A 110 25.47 3.90 9.99
C TRP A 110 24.00 3.61 10.39
N THR A 111 23.67 3.44 11.69
CA THR A 111 22.28 3.23 12.12
C THR A 111 21.44 4.48 11.86
N TYR A 112 21.99 5.67 12.15
CA TYR A 112 21.36 6.95 11.83
C TYR A 112 21.14 7.14 10.32
N LEU A 113 22.02 6.58 9.46
CA LEU A 113 21.79 6.58 8.01
C LEU A 113 20.58 5.71 7.63
N CYS A 114 20.40 4.56 8.29
CA CYS A 114 19.21 3.72 8.13
C CYS A 114 17.94 4.44 8.59
N ASP A 115 18.00 5.18 9.70
CA ASP A 115 16.88 5.97 10.21
C ASP A 115 16.51 7.11 9.24
N VAL A 116 17.51 7.85 8.74
CA VAL A 116 17.30 8.88 7.71
C VAL A 116 16.70 8.26 6.44
N ALA A 117 17.20 7.10 6.00
CA ALA A 117 16.64 6.37 4.87
C ALA A 117 15.19 5.97 5.11
N PHE A 118 14.82 5.56 6.32
CA PHE A 118 13.44 5.27 6.70
C PHE A 118 12.54 6.51 6.69
N VAL A 119 13.03 7.67 7.16
CA VAL A 119 12.32 8.95 7.06
C VAL A 119 12.07 9.32 5.59
N VAL A 120 13.10 9.23 4.76
CA VAL A 120 13.01 9.51 3.31
C VAL A 120 12.02 8.55 2.65
N LEU A 121 12.08 7.26 2.97
CA LEU A 121 11.13 6.26 2.47
C LEU A 121 9.70 6.60 2.86
N CYS A 122 9.44 6.96 4.12
CA CYS A 122 8.13 7.39 4.57
C CYS A 122 7.63 8.64 3.82
N ALA A 123 8.52 9.62 3.59
CA ALA A 123 8.21 10.83 2.84
C ALA A 123 7.91 10.51 1.36
N VAL A 124 8.72 9.64 0.73
CA VAL A 124 8.51 9.17 -0.64
C VAL A 124 7.21 8.39 -0.73
N VAL A 125 6.90 7.45 0.16
CA VAL A 125 5.63 6.70 0.15
C VAL A 125 4.44 7.65 0.33
N GLY A 126 4.54 8.62 1.25
CA GLY A 126 3.53 9.65 1.46
C GLY A 126 3.33 10.59 0.26
N GLY A 127 4.40 10.94 -0.43
CA GLY A 127 4.40 11.75 -1.65
C GLY A 127 3.91 10.98 -2.87
N VAL A 128 4.39 9.76 -3.06
CA VAL A 128 3.97 8.82 -4.11
C VAL A 128 2.49 8.50 -3.95
N ARG A 129 1.93 8.41 -2.74
CA ARG A 129 0.48 8.23 -2.57
C ARG A 129 -0.39 9.40 -3.03
N ARG A 130 0.19 10.55 -3.41
CA ARG A 130 -0.54 11.58 -4.15
C ARG A 130 -0.96 11.06 -5.52
N ASP A 131 -1.97 11.72 -6.10
CA ASP A 131 -2.38 11.50 -7.47
C ASP A 131 -1.17 11.55 -8.41
N ARG A 132 -1.17 10.71 -9.44
CA ARG A 132 -0.12 10.79 -10.46
C ARG A 132 -0.28 12.10 -11.22
N SER A 133 0.84 12.80 -11.44
CA SER A 133 0.91 13.87 -12.44
C SER A 133 0.84 13.21 -13.82
N GLN A 134 -0.31 13.32 -14.49
CA GLN A 134 -0.48 12.91 -15.88
C GLN A 134 -0.60 14.19 -16.71
N PRO A 135 0.34 14.47 -17.64
CA PRO A 135 0.34 15.73 -18.39
C PRO A 135 -0.98 16.01 -19.12
N ALA A 136 -1.65 14.97 -19.62
CA ALA A 136 -2.95 15.12 -20.27
C ALA A 136 -4.06 15.52 -19.28
N ALA A 137 -4.12 14.86 -18.12
CA ALA A 137 -5.06 15.22 -17.06
C ALA A 137 -4.78 16.61 -16.48
N GLU A 138 -3.50 17.00 -16.35
CA GLU A 138 -3.11 18.34 -15.89
C GLU A 138 -3.50 19.43 -16.88
N ARG A 139 -3.33 19.19 -18.19
CA ARG A 139 -3.81 20.10 -19.24
C ARG A 139 -5.33 20.24 -19.18
N TRP A 140 -6.06 19.12 -19.11
CA TRP A 140 -7.51 19.17 -18.95
C TRP A 140 -7.92 19.96 -17.70
N LEU A 141 -7.26 19.73 -16.56
CA LEU A 141 -7.55 20.46 -15.32
C LEU A 141 -7.23 21.96 -15.41
N ALA A 142 -6.26 22.34 -16.24
CA ALA A 142 -5.90 23.73 -16.49
C ALA A 142 -6.90 24.42 -17.43
N ASP A 143 -7.37 23.71 -18.45
CA ASP A 143 -8.24 24.24 -19.50
C ASP A 143 -9.74 24.19 -19.14
N ALA A 144 -10.14 23.29 -18.24
CA ALA A 144 -11.54 23.12 -17.85
C ALA A 144 -12.10 24.39 -17.18
N PRO A 145 -13.28 24.88 -17.60
CA PRO A 145 -13.93 26.02 -16.96
C PRO A 145 -14.23 25.70 -15.50
N ARG A 146 -14.11 26.71 -14.63
CA ARG A 146 -14.33 26.52 -13.19
C ARG A 146 -15.52 27.31 -12.68
N GLU A 147 -16.46 26.61 -12.04
CA GLU A 147 -17.63 27.23 -11.40
C GLU A 147 -17.88 26.57 -10.05
N ARG A 148 -18.60 27.26 -9.17
CA ARG A 148 -19.01 26.67 -7.89
C ARG A 148 -20.28 25.84 -8.10
N PRO A 149 -20.37 24.61 -7.57
CA PRO A 149 -21.62 23.88 -7.59
C PRO A 149 -22.69 24.66 -6.82
N PRO A 150 -23.99 24.48 -7.16
CA PRO A 150 -25.06 25.00 -6.33
C PRO A 150 -24.96 24.45 -4.90
N PRO A 151 -25.40 25.20 -3.88
CA PRO A 151 -25.33 24.74 -2.51
C PRO A 151 -26.27 23.53 -2.32
N PRO A 152 -25.82 22.46 -1.62
CA PRO A 152 -26.70 21.33 -1.32
C PRO A 152 -27.81 21.75 -0.34
N PRO A 153 -29.05 21.27 -0.52
CA PRO A 153 -30.23 21.71 0.24
C PRO A 153 -30.10 21.48 1.76
N GLY A 154 -29.40 20.42 2.18
CA GLY A 154 -29.10 20.13 3.60
C GLY A 154 -27.75 20.60 4.11
N GLY A 155 -27.03 21.42 3.32
CA GLY A 155 -25.63 21.76 3.57
C GLY A 155 -24.65 20.63 3.22
N PRO A 156 -23.33 20.91 3.22
CA PRO A 156 -22.34 19.92 2.84
C PRO A 156 -22.31 18.78 3.86
N PRO A 157 -22.07 17.52 3.41
CA PRO A 157 -22.10 16.38 4.31
C PRO A 157 -21.04 16.54 5.42
N ARG A 158 -21.49 16.51 6.68
CA ARG A 158 -20.63 16.63 7.88
C ARG A 158 -19.87 15.33 8.12
N ARG A 159 -18.85 15.09 7.30
CA ARG A 159 -18.00 13.89 7.39
C ARG A 159 -16.78 14.13 8.24
N GLY A 160 -16.25 13.06 8.84
CA GLY A 160 -15.06 13.11 9.69
C GLY A 160 -15.35 13.23 11.19
N ALA A 161 -16.61 13.44 11.61
CA ALA A 161 -16.96 13.46 13.04
C ALA A 161 -16.62 12.14 13.74
N GLY A 162 -16.95 10.99 13.13
CA GLY A 162 -16.58 9.67 13.65
C GLY A 162 -15.07 9.49 13.81
N TRP A 163 -14.28 9.92 12.82
CA TRP A 163 -12.81 9.88 12.91
C TRP A 163 -12.26 10.76 14.03
N ARG A 164 -12.86 11.94 14.26
CA ARG A 164 -12.47 12.83 15.37
C ARG A 164 -12.85 12.27 16.74
N LEU A 165 -14.00 11.59 16.85
CA LEU A 165 -14.39 10.89 18.07
C LEU A 165 -13.40 9.75 18.39
N ILE A 166 -13.06 8.94 17.38
CA ILE A 166 -12.04 7.88 17.50
C ILE A 166 -10.68 8.49 17.91
N ALA A 167 -10.27 9.60 17.29
CA ALA A 167 -9.05 10.30 17.66
C ALA A 167 -9.08 10.77 19.13
N GLY A 168 -10.20 11.33 19.59
CA GLY A 168 -10.38 11.76 20.98
C GLY A 168 -10.27 10.60 21.96
N MET A 169 -10.91 9.45 21.67
CA MET A 169 -10.81 8.25 22.51
C MET A 169 -9.36 7.76 22.61
N PHE A 170 -8.65 7.61 21.49
CA PHE A 170 -7.25 7.19 21.52
C PHE A 170 -6.34 8.20 22.23
N ALA A 171 -6.58 9.50 22.09
CA ALA A 171 -5.82 10.53 22.79
C ALA A 171 -6.00 10.46 24.32
N VAL A 172 -7.23 10.23 24.79
CA VAL A 172 -7.50 10.05 26.23
C VAL A 172 -6.79 8.80 26.75
N VAL A 173 -6.91 7.66 26.05
CA VAL A 173 -6.22 6.42 26.45
C VAL A 173 -4.70 6.61 26.44
N ALA A 174 -4.15 7.30 25.44
CA ALA A 174 -2.72 7.61 25.39
C ALA A 174 -2.24 8.38 26.62
N VAL A 175 -2.97 9.43 27.03
CA VAL A 175 -2.66 10.21 28.24
C VAL A 175 -2.79 9.36 29.49
N CYS A 176 -3.82 8.51 29.59
CA CYS A 176 -3.98 7.57 30.71
C CYS A 176 -2.82 6.57 30.78
N CYS A 177 -2.33 6.03 29.65
CA CYS A 177 -1.18 5.14 29.62
C CYS A 177 0.08 5.85 30.14
N VAL A 178 0.41 7.03 29.62
CA VAL A 178 1.58 7.79 30.10
C VAL A 178 1.46 8.13 31.59
N GLY A 179 0.28 8.57 32.03
CA GLY A 179 0.02 8.86 33.45
C GLY A 179 0.13 7.62 34.35
N ALA A 180 -0.38 6.47 33.91
CA ALA A 180 -0.26 5.21 34.62
C ALA A 180 1.21 4.74 34.69
N GLY A 181 1.97 4.87 33.60
CA GLY A 181 3.41 4.59 33.58
C GLY A 181 4.18 5.45 34.58
N TRP A 182 3.92 6.76 34.60
CA TRP A 182 4.52 7.67 35.58
C TRP A 182 4.17 7.28 37.01
N TYR A 183 2.88 7.02 37.27
CA TYR A 183 2.40 6.67 38.61
C TYR A 183 3.02 5.36 39.12
N THR A 184 3.01 4.32 38.27
CA THR A 184 3.57 3.00 38.58
C THR A 184 5.08 3.05 38.79
N GLN A 185 5.82 3.80 37.96
CA GLN A 185 7.26 4.02 38.18
C GLN A 185 7.51 4.67 39.55
N LYS A 186 6.80 5.76 39.85
CA LYS A 186 6.97 6.48 41.12
C LYS A 186 6.66 5.61 42.34
N GLU A 187 5.63 4.78 42.26
CA GLU A 187 5.28 3.84 43.33
C GLU A 187 6.35 2.76 43.50
N ALA A 188 6.85 2.20 42.39
CA ALA A 188 7.93 1.23 42.40
C ALA A 188 9.22 1.81 42.98
N ASP A 189 9.62 3.01 42.55
CA ASP A 189 10.79 3.73 43.06
C ASP A 189 10.67 3.95 44.58
N ALA A 190 9.51 4.39 45.06
CA ALA A 190 9.27 4.60 46.49
C ALA A 190 9.33 3.29 47.28
N ARG A 191 8.84 2.19 46.69
CA ARG A 191 8.88 0.85 47.30
C ARG A 191 10.30 0.30 47.35
N GLN A 192 11.08 0.46 46.29
CA GLN A 192 12.49 0.04 46.23
C GLN A 192 13.36 0.87 47.19
N GLN A 193 13.12 2.17 47.30
CA GLN A 193 13.82 3.05 48.27
C GLN A 193 13.54 2.69 49.73
N ALA A 194 12.37 2.09 50.02
CA ALA A 194 11.98 1.65 51.36
C ALA A 194 12.33 0.18 51.65
N ALA A 195 12.81 -0.58 50.66
CA ALA A 195 13.11 -2.00 50.77
C ALA A 195 14.51 -2.25 51.36
N ASP A 196 14.69 -3.43 51.95
CA ASP A 196 16.01 -3.90 52.40
C ASP A 196 16.79 -4.43 51.20
N VAL A 197 18.10 -4.15 51.14
CA VAL A 197 18.98 -4.79 50.15
C VAL A 197 19.57 -6.06 50.76
N VAL A 198 19.33 -7.20 50.11
CA VAL A 198 19.82 -8.52 50.53
C VAL A 198 20.62 -9.15 49.41
N SER A 199 21.86 -9.56 49.71
CA SER A 199 22.68 -10.35 48.80
C SER A 199 22.32 -11.83 48.93
N ALA A 200 21.85 -12.45 47.85
CA ALA A 200 21.39 -13.84 47.83
C ALA A 200 22.18 -14.65 46.80
N PRO A 201 22.64 -15.88 47.12
CA PRO A 201 23.34 -16.71 46.16
C PRO A 201 22.37 -17.25 45.10
N VAL A 202 22.79 -17.22 43.84
CA VAL A 202 22.06 -17.79 42.70
C VAL A 202 22.23 -19.30 42.71
N THR A 203 21.14 -20.03 42.78
CA THR A 203 21.09 -21.50 42.90
C THR A 203 20.77 -22.21 41.60
N GLY A 204 20.17 -21.52 40.62
CA GLY A 204 19.82 -22.12 39.33
C GLY A 204 19.24 -21.15 38.31
N HIS A 205 19.09 -21.63 37.07
CA HIS A 205 18.45 -20.93 35.95
C HIS A 205 17.28 -21.76 35.43
N PRO A 206 16.05 -21.50 35.92
CA PRO A 206 14.86 -22.19 35.41
C PRO A 206 14.66 -22.02 33.89
N ASP A 207 14.98 -20.85 33.36
CA ASP A 207 14.97 -20.49 31.93
C ASP A 207 15.93 -19.31 31.68
N GLY A 208 15.91 -18.72 30.47
CA GLY A 208 16.80 -17.60 30.10
C GLY A 208 16.44 -16.24 30.68
N TYR A 209 15.30 -16.09 31.37
CA TYR A 209 14.78 -14.81 31.89
C TYR A 209 14.40 -14.87 33.37
N THR A 210 14.74 -15.96 34.05
CA THR A 210 14.46 -16.16 35.46
C THR A 210 15.66 -16.82 36.12
N VAL A 211 16.02 -16.33 37.30
CA VAL A 211 17.03 -16.93 38.18
C VAL A 211 16.37 -17.44 39.45
N GLU A 212 16.86 -18.56 39.97
CA GLU A 212 16.51 -19.05 41.29
C GLU A 212 17.60 -18.60 42.29
N VAL A 213 17.17 -17.99 43.38
CA VAL A 213 18.05 -17.43 44.42
C VAL A 213 17.62 -17.90 45.79
N ASP A 214 18.58 -18.11 46.68
CA ASP A 214 18.30 -18.44 48.08
C ASP A 214 18.17 -17.17 48.93
N VAL A 215 16.94 -16.73 49.17
CA VAL A 215 16.67 -15.55 50.00
C VAL A 215 16.38 -16.02 51.44
N ARG A 216 17.42 -15.98 52.29
CA ARG A 216 17.35 -16.35 53.72
C ARG A 216 16.90 -17.80 53.96
N GLY A 217 17.42 -18.75 53.19
CA GLY A 217 17.13 -20.18 53.29
C GLY A 217 15.84 -20.60 52.58
N ARG A 218 15.32 -19.78 51.65
CA ARG A 218 14.13 -20.05 50.85
C ARG A 218 14.41 -19.82 49.36
N PRO A 219 14.23 -20.86 48.52
CA PRO A 219 14.36 -20.68 47.08
C PRO A 219 13.26 -19.74 46.58
N THR A 220 13.68 -18.69 45.87
CA THR A 220 12.80 -17.66 45.31
C THR A 220 13.16 -17.49 43.84
N ARG A 221 12.16 -17.42 42.97
CA ARG A 221 12.35 -17.12 41.55
C ARG A 221 12.26 -15.62 41.34
N VAL A 222 13.23 -15.08 40.59
CA VAL A 222 13.33 -13.66 40.29
C VAL A 222 13.48 -13.50 38.79
N ASP A 223 12.65 -12.65 38.20
CA ASP A 223 12.73 -12.31 36.79
C ASP A 223 13.92 -11.38 36.55
N VAL A 224 14.69 -11.67 35.50
CA VAL A 224 15.88 -10.91 35.07
C VAL A 224 15.86 -10.73 33.55
N LEU A 225 16.61 -9.77 33.02
CA LEU A 225 16.73 -9.55 31.57
C LEU A 225 17.47 -10.68 30.86
N ASP A 226 18.51 -11.23 31.50
CA ASP A 226 19.29 -12.37 31.01
C ASP A 226 19.83 -13.18 32.18
N ALA A 227 19.48 -14.47 32.25
CA ALA A 227 19.97 -15.37 33.29
C ALA A 227 21.50 -15.57 33.23
N ASP A 228 22.10 -15.49 32.04
CA ASP A 228 23.55 -15.68 31.85
C ASP A 228 24.38 -14.56 32.51
N ALA A 229 23.77 -13.39 32.74
CA ALA A 229 24.38 -12.29 33.50
C ALA A 229 24.56 -12.62 35.00
N TYR A 230 23.89 -13.67 35.49
CA TYR A 230 23.88 -14.08 36.90
C TYR A 230 24.26 -15.56 37.06
N PRO A 231 25.54 -15.95 36.88
CA PRO A 231 25.95 -17.35 36.91
C PRO A 231 25.59 -18.07 38.21
N VAL A 232 25.26 -19.36 38.15
CA VAL A 232 25.01 -20.17 39.35
C VAL A 232 26.23 -20.15 40.29
N GLY A 233 25.98 -19.91 41.57
CA GLY A 233 27.01 -19.73 42.60
C GLY A 233 27.49 -18.28 42.76
N SER A 234 27.10 -17.37 41.86
CA SER A 234 27.27 -15.92 42.06
C SER A 234 26.28 -15.39 43.11
N HIS A 235 26.43 -14.13 43.49
CA HIS A 235 25.51 -13.44 44.40
C HIS A 235 24.75 -12.37 43.63
N LEU A 236 23.46 -12.27 43.88
CA LEU A 236 22.56 -11.26 43.33
C LEU A 236 22.05 -10.39 44.48
N ASP A 237 22.27 -9.08 44.37
CA ASP A 237 21.70 -8.10 45.30
C ASP A 237 20.25 -7.81 44.90
N LEU A 238 19.34 -7.97 45.87
CA LEU A 238 17.90 -7.86 45.69
C LEU A 238 17.32 -6.80 46.63
N TYR A 239 16.39 -5.98 46.12
CA TYR A 239 15.42 -5.27 46.93
C TYR A 239 14.38 -6.27 47.44
N VAL A 240 14.32 -6.43 48.77
CA VAL A 240 13.39 -7.33 49.45
C VAL A 240 12.53 -6.55 50.44
N ASP A 241 11.22 -6.77 50.40
CA ASP A 241 10.29 -6.19 51.38
C ASP A 241 9.36 -7.24 52.00
N GLY A 242 8.68 -6.86 53.09
CA GLY A 242 7.71 -7.72 53.78
C GLY A 242 6.42 -7.99 52.99
N ARG A 243 6.28 -7.43 51.79
CA ARG A 243 5.12 -7.56 50.90
C ARG A 243 5.45 -8.37 49.63
N GLY A 244 6.57 -9.10 49.63
CA GLY A 244 6.97 -10.01 48.55
C GLY A 244 7.66 -9.34 47.37
N LEU A 245 8.24 -8.14 47.53
CA LEU A 245 9.15 -7.59 46.53
C LEU A 245 10.43 -8.43 46.49
N HIS A 246 10.82 -8.86 45.29
CA HIS A 246 12.10 -9.50 45.01
C HIS A 246 12.60 -8.98 43.66
N GLN A 247 13.19 -7.78 43.67
CA GLN A 247 13.66 -7.12 42.44
C GLN A 247 15.18 -7.00 42.46
N PRO A 248 15.90 -7.39 41.39
CA PRO A 248 17.34 -7.14 41.27
C PRO A 248 17.67 -5.66 41.45
N VAL A 249 18.73 -5.36 42.22
CA VAL A 249 19.23 -3.98 42.36
C VAL A 249 19.78 -3.47 41.03
N ALA A 250 20.43 -4.34 40.27
CA ALA A 250 20.99 -4.03 38.95
C ALA A 250 19.90 -3.74 37.89
N GLU A 251 18.70 -4.30 38.05
CA GLU A 251 17.59 -4.19 37.10
C GLU A 251 16.34 -3.69 37.84
N PRO A 252 16.24 -2.41 38.19
CA PRO A 252 15.07 -1.88 38.86
C PRO A 252 13.82 -1.96 37.96
N TYR A 253 12.64 -1.90 38.58
CA TYR A 253 11.37 -1.95 37.86
C TYR A 253 11.30 -0.84 36.79
N ASP A 254 10.94 -1.21 35.57
CA ASP A 254 10.81 -0.29 34.44
C ASP A 254 9.37 -0.27 33.92
N ALA A 255 8.64 0.82 34.22
CA ALA A 255 7.28 1.04 33.77
C ALA A 255 7.19 1.68 32.37
N THR A 256 8.31 1.89 31.67
CA THR A 256 8.34 2.70 30.43
C THR A 256 7.63 2.06 29.25
N GLY A 257 7.29 0.75 29.33
CA GLY A 257 6.36 0.11 28.38
C GLY A 257 5.02 0.83 28.24
N TRP A 258 4.54 1.50 29.30
CA TRP A 258 3.36 2.37 29.25
C TRP A 258 3.56 3.63 28.40
N VAL A 259 4.76 4.19 28.38
CA VAL A 259 5.12 5.36 27.54
C VAL A 259 5.11 4.95 26.08
N LEU A 260 5.71 3.80 25.73
CA LEU A 260 5.65 3.24 24.39
C LEU A 260 4.21 3.12 23.90
N LEU A 261 3.34 2.50 24.71
CA LEU A 261 1.94 2.33 24.37
C LEU A 261 1.24 3.69 24.21
N GLY A 262 1.48 4.63 25.12
CA GLY A 262 0.91 5.97 25.06
C GLY A 262 1.30 6.71 23.78
N VAL A 263 2.58 6.67 23.41
CA VAL A 263 3.09 7.32 22.18
C VAL A 263 2.53 6.67 20.93
N LEU A 264 2.44 5.33 20.88
CA LEU A 264 1.80 4.59 19.80
C LEU A 264 0.34 5.05 19.60
N LEU A 265 -0.45 5.06 20.68
CA LEU A 265 -1.85 5.46 20.64
C LEU A 265 -2.00 6.95 20.30
N GLY A 266 -1.10 7.81 20.76
CA GLY A 266 -1.03 9.22 20.38
C GLY A 266 -0.80 9.41 18.87
N GLY A 267 0.08 8.62 18.27
CA GLY A 267 0.30 8.61 16.82
C GLY A 267 -0.95 8.16 16.04
N VAL A 268 -1.63 7.12 16.52
CA VAL A 268 -2.92 6.65 15.94
C VAL A 268 -4.00 7.73 16.07
N ALA A 269 -4.09 8.38 17.23
CA ALA A 269 -5.02 9.49 17.46
C ALA A 269 -4.79 10.63 16.47
N ALA A 270 -3.53 11.05 16.28
CA ALA A 270 -3.16 12.07 15.31
C ALA A 270 -3.55 11.66 13.88
N ALA A 271 -3.30 10.42 13.47
CA ALA A 271 -3.68 9.92 12.15
C ALA A 271 -5.21 9.97 11.94
N CYS A 272 -5.98 9.51 12.92
CA CYS A 272 -7.44 9.58 12.91
C CYS A 272 -7.94 11.04 12.86
N TYR A 273 -7.32 11.95 13.61
CA TYR A 273 -7.67 13.36 13.59
C TYR A 273 -7.45 13.98 12.21
N PHE A 274 -6.25 13.82 11.63
CA PHE A 274 -5.95 14.35 10.30
C PHE A 274 -6.81 13.71 9.21
N ARG A 275 -7.12 12.42 9.33
CA ARG A 275 -8.08 11.75 8.45
C ARG A 275 -9.48 12.35 8.58
N GLY A 276 -9.90 12.66 9.81
CA GLY A 276 -11.14 13.38 10.09
C GLY A 276 -11.17 14.77 9.49
N VAL A 277 -10.08 15.52 9.58
CA VAL A 277 -9.94 16.86 8.95
C VAL A 277 -10.01 16.76 7.43
N GLU A 278 -9.25 15.85 6.81
CA GLU A 278 -9.24 15.65 5.35
C GLU A 278 -10.63 15.25 4.82
N THR A 279 -11.30 14.32 5.50
CA THR A 279 -12.65 13.87 5.13
C THR A 279 -13.72 14.94 5.33
N SER A 280 -13.54 15.88 6.26
CA SER A 280 -14.40 17.07 6.38
C SER A 280 -14.08 18.15 5.34
N PHE A 281 -12.81 18.30 4.98
CA PHE A 281 -12.34 19.40 4.14
C PHE A 281 -12.68 19.18 2.67
N GLN A 282 -12.58 17.95 2.16
CA GLN A 282 -12.84 17.69 0.74
C GLN A 282 -14.28 18.01 0.28
N PRO A 283 -15.35 17.62 1.00
CA PRO A 283 -16.71 18.05 0.62
C PRO A 283 -16.90 19.56 0.75
N ARG A 284 -16.33 20.18 1.78
CA ARG A 284 -16.38 21.65 1.94
C ARG A 284 -15.69 22.35 0.78
N ARG A 285 -14.57 21.80 0.30
CA ARG A 285 -13.84 22.30 -0.86
C ARG A 285 -14.67 22.16 -2.14
N LEU A 286 -15.30 21.00 -2.34
CA LEU A 286 -16.16 20.75 -3.50
C LEU A 286 -17.24 21.82 -3.64
N PHE A 287 -17.93 22.17 -2.54
CA PHE A 287 -19.04 23.12 -2.55
C PHE A 287 -18.64 24.59 -2.26
N GLY A 288 -17.45 24.82 -1.69
CA GLY A 288 -16.98 26.16 -1.32
C GLY A 288 -16.06 26.82 -2.36
N ASP A 289 -15.27 26.01 -3.07
CA ASP A 289 -14.32 26.47 -4.08
C ASP A 289 -14.89 26.26 -5.49
N ALA A 290 -14.39 27.03 -6.47
CA ALA A 290 -14.69 26.78 -7.87
C ALA A 290 -14.07 25.44 -8.32
N GLN A 291 -14.89 24.58 -8.93
CA GLN A 291 -14.53 23.24 -9.39
C GLN A 291 -14.46 23.20 -10.91
N PRO A 292 -13.64 22.33 -11.54
CA PRO A 292 -13.74 22.08 -12.97
C PRO A 292 -15.16 21.58 -13.30
N VAL A 293 -15.72 22.11 -14.39
CA VAL A 293 -17.10 21.84 -14.80
C VAL A 293 -17.12 21.24 -16.19
N SER A 294 -17.92 20.19 -16.37
CA SER A 294 -18.06 19.55 -17.68
C SER A 294 -19.47 19.04 -17.96
N ALA A 295 -19.87 19.11 -19.22
CA ALA A 295 -21.10 18.49 -19.67
C ALA A 295 -20.90 16.96 -19.78
N VAL A 296 -21.87 16.20 -19.29
CA VAL A 296 -21.85 14.73 -19.21
C VAL A 296 -23.23 14.16 -19.54
N ARG A 297 -23.32 12.85 -19.73
CA ARG A 297 -24.59 12.11 -19.74
C ARG A 297 -24.75 11.39 -18.41
N VAL A 298 -25.96 11.35 -17.88
CA VAL A 298 -26.23 10.83 -16.54
C VAL A 298 -27.40 9.86 -16.60
N LEU A 299 -27.24 8.72 -15.94
CA LEU A 299 -28.33 7.82 -15.63
C LEU A 299 -28.54 7.86 -14.12
N CYS A 300 -29.77 8.21 -13.72
CA CYS A 300 -30.19 8.21 -12.33
C CYS A 300 -31.03 6.95 -12.09
N GLY A 301 -30.59 6.09 -11.17
CA GLY A 301 -31.36 4.94 -10.67
C GLY A 301 -31.56 5.04 -9.17
N LEU A 302 -32.23 4.03 -8.58
CA LEU A 302 -32.52 3.96 -7.13
C LEU A 302 -31.22 4.04 -6.30
N GLY A 303 -30.91 5.23 -5.80
CA GLY A 303 -29.73 5.50 -4.97
C GLY A 303 -28.37 5.38 -5.68
N ILE A 304 -28.33 5.28 -7.01
CA ILE A 304 -27.09 5.21 -7.81
C ILE A 304 -27.15 6.22 -8.95
N VAL A 305 -26.11 7.03 -9.06
CA VAL A 305 -25.91 7.95 -10.18
C VAL A 305 -24.72 7.47 -10.99
N ALA A 306 -24.95 7.15 -12.25
CA ALA A 306 -23.92 6.76 -13.21
C ALA A 306 -23.66 7.92 -14.18
N VAL A 307 -22.40 8.32 -14.31
CA VAL A 307 -21.96 9.44 -15.15
C VAL A 307 -21.19 8.89 -16.33
N TYR A 308 -21.57 9.29 -17.53
CA TYR A 308 -20.96 8.90 -18.81
C TYR A 308 -20.40 10.14 -19.50
N ALA A 309 -19.44 9.92 -20.41
CA ALA A 309 -18.90 10.99 -21.22
C ALA A 309 -20.00 11.64 -22.07
N ALA A 310 -19.80 12.90 -22.45
CA ALA A 310 -20.74 13.62 -23.33
C ALA A 310 -20.86 12.95 -24.72
N ASP A 311 -19.76 12.33 -25.17
CA ASP A 311 -19.64 11.61 -26.43
C ASP A 311 -19.82 10.08 -26.26
N ALA A 312 -20.44 9.64 -25.16
CA ALA A 312 -20.60 8.22 -24.87
C ALA A 312 -21.39 7.49 -25.97
N ARG A 313 -20.88 6.33 -26.40
CA ARG A 313 -21.55 5.44 -27.38
C ARG A 313 -22.25 4.28 -26.69
N PRO A 314 -23.30 3.70 -27.30
CA PRO A 314 -23.93 2.50 -26.75
C PRO A 314 -22.89 1.41 -26.45
N GLY A 315 -22.90 0.85 -25.24
CA GLY A 315 -21.92 -0.11 -24.74
C GLY A 315 -20.74 0.51 -23.96
N GLU A 316 -20.56 1.83 -23.94
CA GLU A 316 -19.45 2.42 -23.18
C GLU A 316 -19.72 2.43 -21.66
N PRO A 317 -18.72 2.08 -20.83
CA PRO A 317 -18.91 2.02 -19.39
C PRO A 317 -19.03 3.43 -18.80
N ALA A 318 -19.81 3.57 -17.73
CA ALA A 318 -19.87 4.83 -17.00
C ALA A 318 -18.47 5.23 -16.51
N LEU A 319 -18.15 6.53 -16.61
CA LEU A 319 -16.92 7.15 -16.13
C LEU A 319 -16.75 6.95 -14.64
N VAL A 320 -17.83 7.20 -13.90
CA VAL A 320 -17.95 7.06 -12.46
C VAL A 320 -19.39 6.69 -12.10
N HIS A 321 -19.55 5.96 -10.99
CA HIS A 321 -20.82 5.87 -10.28
C HIS A 321 -20.63 6.29 -8.82
N PHE A 322 -21.66 6.88 -8.23
CA PHE A 322 -21.70 7.13 -6.80
C PHE A 322 -23.11 7.01 -6.25
N HIS A 323 -23.20 6.63 -4.98
CA HIS A 323 -24.46 6.67 -4.26
C HIS A 323 -24.77 8.10 -3.84
N THR A 324 -26.02 8.51 -3.94
CA THR A 324 -26.48 9.82 -3.48
C THR A 324 -26.93 9.76 -2.02
N LEU A 325 -26.87 10.90 -1.35
CA LEU A 325 -27.44 11.09 0.01
C LEU A 325 -28.88 11.62 -0.03
N VAL A 326 -29.40 11.92 -1.22
CA VAL A 326 -30.78 12.41 -1.37
C VAL A 326 -31.69 11.30 -0.87
N GLY A 327 -32.46 11.62 0.17
CA GLY A 327 -33.31 10.68 0.87
C GLY A 327 -34.31 10.05 -0.08
N ALA A 328 -34.59 8.78 0.18
CA ALA A 328 -35.90 8.23 -0.11
C ALA A 328 -36.93 9.00 0.74
N ASP A 329 -37.23 10.24 0.37
CA ASP A 329 -38.58 10.72 0.59
C ASP A 329 -39.40 9.88 -0.39
N GLU A 330 -39.98 8.79 0.11
CA GLU A 330 -40.74 7.78 -0.64
C GLU A 330 -41.94 8.39 -1.41
N ASP A 331 -42.26 9.66 -1.14
CA ASP A 331 -43.42 10.37 -1.69
C ASP A 331 -43.09 11.26 -2.92
N ASP A 332 -41.81 11.59 -3.15
CA ASP A 332 -41.35 12.32 -4.35
C ASP A 332 -40.41 11.40 -5.14
N ASP A 333 -40.96 10.29 -5.64
CA ASP A 333 -40.27 9.42 -6.59
C ASP A 333 -39.81 10.32 -7.75
N PRO A 334 -38.50 10.62 -7.87
CA PRO A 334 -38.04 11.67 -8.75
C PRO A 334 -38.18 11.16 -10.16
N ASP A 335 -39.37 11.37 -10.76
CA ASP A 335 -39.86 10.89 -12.04
C ASP A 335 -38.70 10.24 -12.79
N VAL A 336 -38.44 8.96 -12.48
CA VAL A 336 -37.24 8.22 -12.87
C VAL A 336 -37.42 7.89 -14.34
N GLY A 337 -37.47 8.95 -15.15
CA GLY A 337 -37.56 8.92 -16.58
C GLY A 337 -36.41 8.04 -17.03
N SER A 338 -36.80 6.88 -17.54
CA SER A 338 -35.97 5.76 -17.91
C SER A 338 -35.10 6.18 -19.09
N GLY A 339 -34.01 6.89 -18.81
CA GLY A 339 -33.19 7.42 -19.89
C GLY A 339 -32.00 8.25 -19.45
N TYR A 340 -31.04 8.34 -20.36
CA TYR A 340 -29.82 9.12 -20.22
C TYR A 340 -30.13 10.61 -20.37
N ARG A 341 -29.91 11.39 -19.30
CA ARG A 341 -30.14 12.83 -19.29
C ARG A 341 -28.85 13.61 -19.46
N PRO A 342 -28.87 14.79 -20.11
CA PRO A 342 -27.74 15.70 -20.05
C PRO A 342 -27.55 16.19 -18.62
N GLY A 343 -26.31 16.27 -18.16
CA GLY A 343 -25.97 16.78 -16.83
C GLY A 343 -24.69 17.58 -16.83
N THR A 344 -24.49 18.31 -15.74
CA THR A 344 -23.29 19.11 -15.48
C THR A 344 -22.53 18.48 -14.31
N LEU A 345 -21.33 17.97 -14.59
CA LEU A 345 -20.41 17.41 -13.60
C LEU A 345 -19.55 18.53 -13.02
N TYR A 346 -19.47 18.60 -11.69
CA TYR A 346 -18.55 19.44 -10.94
C TYR A 346 -17.50 18.59 -10.24
N GLY A 347 -16.23 18.89 -10.46
CA GLY A 347 -15.10 18.17 -9.87
C GLY A 347 -14.48 17.15 -10.83
N VAL A 348 -13.65 16.26 -10.29
CA VAL A 348 -12.84 15.32 -11.10
C VAL A 348 -13.41 13.90 -10.96
N PRO A 349 -13.86 13.25 -12.06
CA PRO A 349 -14.41 11.89 -12.04
C PRO A 349 -13.30 10.82 -11.97
N ALA A 350 -12.38 10.95 -11.00
CA ALA A 350 -11.26 10.04 -10.80
C ALA A 350 -11.31 9.37 -9.41
N PRO A 351 -10.87 8.11 -9.25
CA PRO A 351 -10.89 7.44 -7.96
C PRO A 351 -10.20 8.22 -6.84
N GLY A 352 -10.89 8.37 -5.71
CA GLY A 352 -10.41 9.13 -4.55
C GLY A 352 -10.77 10.62 -4.57
N HIS A 353 -11.28 11.13 -5.69
CA HIS A 353 -11.75 12.51 -5.81
C HIS A 353 -13.25 12.61 -5.50
N TRP A 354 -13.71 13.83 -5.25
CA TRP A 354 -15.13 14.12 -5.08
C TRP A 354 -15.67 14.75 -6.36
N CYS A 355 -16.87 14.34 -6.76
CA CYS A 355 -17.60 14.94 -7.86
C CYS A 355 -19.10 15.00 -7.55
N ALA A 356 -19.75 16.10 -7.92
CA ALA A 356 -21.21 16.24 -7.83
C ALA A 356 -21.77 16.47 -9.23
N VAL A 357 -23.03 16.13 -9.43
CA VAL A 357 -23.67 16.25 -10.75
C VAL A 357 -24.97 17.02 -10.59
N VAL A 358 -25.24 17.94 -11.52
CA VAL A 358 -26.53 18.62 -11.64
C VAL A 358 -27.26 18.06 -12.86
N VAL A 359 -28.47 17.55 -12.65
CA VAL A 359 -29.36 17.05 -13.70
C VAL A 359 -30.69 17.78 -13.54
N ASP A 360 -31.21 18.38 -14.61
CA ASP A 360 -32.48 19.12 -14.59
C ASP A 360 -32.58 20.18 -13.48
N GLY A 361 -31.45 20.80 -13.13
CA GLY A 361 -31.35 21.79 -12.05
C GLY A 361 -31.23 21.21 -10.63
N GLN A 362 -31.37 19.90 -10.46
CA GLN A 362 -31.23 19.21 -9.19
C GLN A 362 -29.78 18.74 -8.95
N LEU A 363 -29.23 19.06 -7.79
CA LEU A 363 -27.87 18.66 -7.39
C LEU A 363 -27.86 17.28 -6.73
N LEU A 364 -27.17 16.34 -7.37
CA LEU A 364 -26.92 15.00 -6.88
C LEU A 364 -25.57 14.98 -6.14
N THR A 365 -25.65 14.90 -4.82
CA THR A 365 -24.47 14.94 -3.93
C THR A 365 -23.96 13.53 -3.64
N PRO A 366 -22.67 13.25 -3.87
CA PRO A 366 -22.09 11.93 -3.60
C PRO A 366 -22.03 11.60 -2.11
N ALA A 367 -22.24 10.33 -1.80
CA ALA A 367 -22.11 9.75 -0.46
C ALA A 367 -20.70 9.20 -0.19
N ARG A 368 -19.70 9.41 -1.04
CA ARG A 368 -18.28 9.09 -0.79
C ARG A 368 -17.44 9.62 -1.96
N PRO A 369 -16.11 9.79 -1.79
CA PRO A 369 -15.25 9.98 -2.95
C PRO A 369 -15.43 8.81 -3.92
N VAL A 370 -15.15 9.08 -5.20
CA VAL A 370 -15.25 8.10 -6.28
C VAL A 370 -14.50 6.82 -5.90
N PRO A 371 -15.16 5.65 -5.89
CA PRO A 371 -14.53 4.42 -5.45
C PRO A 371 -13.43 3.98 -6.42
N ALA A 372 -12.42 3.33 -5.86
CA ALA A 372 -11.34 2.72 -6.61
C ALA A 372 -11.74 1.31 -7.07
N GLY A 373 -12.43 1.20 -8.19
CA GLY A 373 -12.84 -0.09 -8.72
C GLY A 373 -13.59 -0.03 -10.03
N ARG A 374 -14.00 -1.22 -10.50
CA ARG A 374 -14.94 -1.33 -11.61
C ARG A 374 -16.20 -0.54 -11.27
N VAL A 375 -16.68 0.16 -12.28
CA VAL A 375 -17.92 0.90 -12.18
C VAL A 375 -19.06 -0.11 -12.30
N ALA A 376 -19.79 -0.33 -11.20
CA ALA A 376 -20.95 -1.20 -11.15
C ALA A 376 -22.20 -0.44 -11.63
N ALA A 377 -22.11 0.14 -12.82
CA ALA A 377 -23.20 0.81 -13.48
C ALA A 377 -23.44 0.16 -14.84
N PRO A 378 -24.68 0.21 -15.37
CA PRO A 378 -24.98 -0.29 -16.70
C PRO A 378 -24.10 0.39 -17.75
N LEU A 379 -23.98 -0.23 -18.92
CA LEU A 379 -23.31 0.40 -20.05
C LEU A 379 -24.23 1.46 -20.66
N TYR A 380 -23.65 2.51 -21.22
CA TYR A 380 -24.42 3.54 -21.90
C TYR A 380 -25.31 2.92 -22.97
N GLY A 381 -26.55 3.39 -23.10
CA GLY A 381 -27.54 2.84 -24.04
C GLY A 381 -28.19 1.52 -23.61
N GLN A 382 -27.72 0.84 -22.55
CA GLN A 382 -28.45 -0.25 -21.92
C GLN A 382 -29.32 0.35 -20.82
N MET A 383 -30.61 0.02 -20.85
CA MET A 383 -31.51 0.35 -19.75
C MET A 383 -31.48 -0.82 -18.77
N PRO A 384 -31.42 -0.57 -17.45
CA PRO A 384 -31.65 -1.63 -16.48
C PRO A 384 -33.03 -2.21 -16.80
N THR A 385 -33.12 -3.49 -17.16
CA THR A 385 -34.42 -4.16 -17.20
C THR A 385 -34.67 -4.77 -15.83
N ASP A 386 -35.90 -4.69 -15.33
CA ASP A 386 -36.26 -5.14 -13.98
C ASP A 386 -36.08 -6.67 -13.78
N ASP A 387 -35.75 -7.41 -14.85
CA ASP A 387 -35.58 -8.87 -14.86
C ASP A 387 -34.10 -9.33 -14.77
N ASP A 388 -33.11 -8.42 -14.73
CA ASP A 388 -31.67 -8.74 -14.85
C ASP A 388 -30.93 -8.90 -13.49
N GLU A 389 -31.57 -9.38 -12.42
CA GLU A 389 -30.83 -9.63 -11.15
C GLU A 389 -29.87 -10.84 -11.22
N ASP A 390 -30.02 -11.74 -12.20
CA ASP A 390 -29.26 -13.01 -12.25
C ASP A 390 -28.49 -13.28 -13.56
N ASP A 391 -28.67 -12.50 -14.64
CA ASP A 391 -27.96 -12.75 -15.89
C ASP A 391 -26.72 -11.84 -16.04
N ASP A 392 -25.54 -12.46 -15.84
CA ASP A 392 -24.23 -12.00 -16.32
C ASP A 392 -24.24 -11.94 -17.88
N LEU A 393 -25.11 -11.14 -18.50
CA LEU A 393 -25.15 -11.02 -19.95
C LEU A 393 -23.76 -10.51 -20.42
N PRO A 394 -23.14 -11.18 -21.40
CA PRO A 394 -21.83 -10.80 -21.88
C PRO A 394 -21.88 -9.36 -22.40
N MET A 395 -21.23 -8.47 -21.65
CA MET A 395 -21.10 -7.05 -21.98
C MET A 395 -20.43 -6.90 -23.35
N ALA A 396 -21.22 -6.70 -24.41
CA ALA A 396 -20.69 -6.40 -25.72
C ALA A 396 -19.96 -5.05 -25.66
N GLN A 397 -18.63 -5.06 -25.60
CA GLN A 397 -17.88 -3.81 -25.64
C GLN A 397 -18.11 -3.14 -27.01
N PRO A 398 -18.21 -1.80 -27.04
CA PRO A 398 -18.46 -1.07 -28.27
C PRO A 398 -17.29 -1.22 -29.25
N PRO A 399 -17.58 -1.15 -30.56
CA PRO A 399 -16.53 -1.15 -31.57
C PRO A 399 -15.59 0.03 -31.36
N LEU A 400 -14.31 -0.17 -31.70
CA LEU A 400 -13.29 0.87 -31.57
C LEU A 400 -13.66 2.15 -32.34
N ARG A 401 -13.31 3.29 -31.75
CA ARG A 401 -13.46 4.62 -32.35
C ARG A 401 -12.45 4.78 -33.50
N PRO A 402 -12.73 5.62 -34.51
CA PRO A 402 -11.79 5.88 -35.61
C PRO A 402 -10.39 6.30 -35.12
N GLU A 403 -10.34 7.13 -34.08
CA GLU A 403 -9.08 7.57 -33.46
C GLU A 403 -8.30 6.42 -32.80
N GLU A 404 -9.02 5.46 -32.18
CA GLU A 404 -8.42 4.29 -31.56
C GLU A 404 -7.91 3.32 -32.61
N LEU A 405 -8.67 3.14 -33.69
CA LEU A 405 -8.25 2.41 -34.89
C LEU A 405 -7.02 3.08 -35.51
N ASP A 406 -6.98 4.42 -35.56
CA ASP A 406 -5.86 5.19 -36.07
C ASP A 406 -4.62 5.13 -35.18
N ALA A 407 -4.79 4.92 -33.88
CA ALA A 407 -3.71 4.67 -32.94
C ALA A 407 -3.16 3.23 -33.00
N LEU A 408 -3.90 2.27 -33.60
CA LEU A 408 -3.40 0.92 -33.81
C LEU A 408 -2.19 0.94 -34.74
N ARG A 409 -1.22 0.09 -34.43
CA ARG A 409 -0.08 -0.14 -35.30
C ARG A 409 -0.55 -0.67 -36.65
N PRO A 410 0.13 -0.32 -37.75
CA PRO A 410 -0.18 -0.89 -39.06
C PRO A 410 -0.21 -2.42 -39.05
N ALA A 411 0.71 -3.06 -38.32
CA ALA A 411 0.77 -4.51 -38.19
C ALA A 411 -0.45 -5.13 -37.48
N ASP A 412 -1.13 -4.38 -36.59
CA ASP A 412 -2.33 -4.85 -35.90
C ASP A 412 -3.59 -4.51 -36.71
N ARG A 413 -3.62 -3.35 -37.37
CA ARG A 413 -4.76 -2.86 -38.16
C ARG A 413 -4.98 -3.64 -39.46
N PHE A 414 -3.88 -4.00 -40.13
CA PHE A 414 -3.92 -4.66 -41.43
C PHE A 414 -3.63 -6.16 -41.35
N ALA A 415 -3.59 -6.74 -40.14
CA ALA A 415 -3.42 -8.17 -39.97
C ALA A 415 -4.58 -8.93 -40.62
N ALA A 416 -4.25 -10.00 -41.34
CA ALA A 416 -5.25 -10.93 -41.85
C ALA A 416 -5.84 -11.76 -40.68
N PRO A 417 -7.10 -12.22 -40.75
CA PRO A 417 -7.72 -12.98 -39.65
C PRO A 417 -6.98 -14.27 -39.27
N ASP A 418 -6.26 -14.88 -40.20
CA ASP A 418 -5.43 -16.07 -39.99
C ASP A 418 -4.04 -15.75 -39.43
N GLN A 419 -3.59 -14.49 -39.52
CA GLN A 419 -2.28 -14.07 -39.04
C GLN A 419 -2.22 -14.11 -37.51
N VAL A 420 -1.30 -14.91 -36.98
CA VAL A 420 -1.03 -14.96 -35.54
C VAL A 420 -0.14 -13.80 -35.14
N LEU A 421 -0.68 -12.94 -34.29
CA LEU A 421 0.03 -11.83 -33.66
C LEU A 421 0.48 -12.25 -32.26
N THR A 422 1.64 -11.74 -31.83
CA THR A 422 2.19 -12.05 -30.50
C THR A 422 2.56 -10.79 -29.73
N HIS A 423 2.42 -10.86 -28.40
CA HIS A 423 2.92 -9.90 -27.44
C HIS A 423 3.85 -10.58 -26.44
N VAL A 424 5.09 -10.10 -26.37
CA VAL A 424 6.11 -10.55 -25.42
C VAL A 424 6.83 -9.30 -24.91
N ARG A 425 7.02 -9.20 -23.59
CA ARG A 425 7.77 -8.10 -22.98
C ARG A 425 9.27 -8.36 -23.07
N ASN A 426 10.07 -7.30 -23.21
CA ASN A 426 11.53 -7.40 -23.24
C ASN A 426 12.05 -8.02 -21.93
N PRO A 427 12.79 -9.14 -22.01
CA PRO A 427 13.29 -9.85 -20.84
C PRO A 427 14.28 -9.03 -20.01
N LEU A 428 14.92 -7.99 -20.58
CA LEU A 428 15.85 -7.12 -19.85
C LEU A 428 15.24 -6.50 -18.60
N VAL A 429 13.94 -6.14 -18.63
CA VAL A 429 13.22 -5.61 -17.47
C VAL A 429 13.15 -6.63 -16.34
N GLY A 430 12.90 -7.89 -16.68
CA GLY A 430 12.90 -8.98 -15.71
C GLY A 430 14.28 -9.20 -15.11
N TYR A 431 15.35 -9.17 -15.92
CA TYR A 431 16.71 -9.34 -15.43
C TYR A 431 17.14 -8.18 -14.51
N ALA A 432 16.86 -6.95 -14.90
CA ALA A 432 17.16 -5.77 -14.07
C ALA A 432 16.43 -5.83 -12.72
N SER A 433 15.15 -6.24 -12.73
CA SER A 433 14.38 -6.40 -11.49
C SER A 433 14.91 -7.53 -10.60
N ALA A 434 15.26 -8.67 -11.21
CA ALA A 434 15.82 -9.84 -10.51
C ALA A 434 17.18 -9.56 -9.86
N ALA A 435 18.03 -8.77 -10.52
CA ALA A 435 19.34 -8.40 -10.00
C ALA A 435 19.25 -7.24 -8.99
N GLY A 436 18.37 -6.26 -9.22
CA GLY A 436 18.30 -5.05 -8.42
C GLY A 436 17.65 -5.23 -7.05
N MET A 437 16.59 -6.05 -6.94
CA MET A 437 15.88 -6.22 -5.66
C MET A 437 16.76 -6.79 -4.54
N PRO A 438 17.56 -7.85 -4.76
CA PRO A 438 18.41 -8.43 -3.72
C PRO A 438 19.53 -7.49 -3.25
N LEU A 439 19.94 -6.50 -4.05
CA LEU A 439 20.93 -5.51 -3.62
C LEU A 439 20.45 -4.68 -2.42
N VAL A 440 19.14 -4.61 -2.15
CA VAL A 440 18.65 -3.98 -0.91
C VAL A 440 19.18 -4.69 0.34
N LEU A 441 19.51 -5.99 0.26
CA LEU A 441 20.08 -6.75 1.37
C LEU A 441 21.52 -6.35 1.70
N THR A 442 22.25 -5.69 0.81
CA THR A 442 23.59 -5.18 1.13
C THR A 442 23.54 -4.06 2.17
N VAL A 443 22.38 -3.42 2.34
CA VAL A 443 22.13 -2.50 3.46
C VAL A 443 21.93 -3.28 4.75
N ALA A 444 21.22 -4.40 4.69
CA ALA A 444 21.01 -5.29 5.83
C ALA A 444 22.27 -6.05 6.25
N SER A 445 23.28 -6.20 5.39
CA SER A 445 24.53 -6.88 5.79
C SER A 445 25.38 -6.07 6.76
N ARG A 446 25.25 -4.75 6.76
CA ARG A 446 25.85 -3.87 7.79
C ARG A 446 25.26 -4.07 9.18
N VAL A 447 24.10 -4.70 9.25
CA VAL A 447 23.32 -4.86 10.46
C VAL A 447 23.68 -6.13 11.22
N LEU A 448 24.18 -7.14 10.51
CA LEU A 448 24.51 -8.45 11.06
C LEU A 448 26.00 -8.74 10.84
N PRO A 449 26.92 -7.97 11.44
CA PRO A 449 28.35 -8.23 11.32
C PRO A 449 28.69 -9.62 11.87
N ASP A 450 29.79 -10.19 11.42
CA ASP A 450 30.32 -11.50 11.87
C ASP A 450 29.50 -12.74 11.51
N LEU A 451 28.45 -12.62 10.69
CA LEU A 451 27.83 -13.80 10.10
C LEU A 451 28.84 -14.51 9.19
N PRO A 452 29.02 -15.84 9.34
CA PRO A 452 29.96 -16.56 8.49
C PRO A 452 29.50 -16.47 7.04
N TYR A 453 30.45 -16.41 6.11
CA TYR A 453 30.19 -16.31 4.66
C TYR A 453 29.15 -17.33 4.16
N THR A 454 29.09 -18.52 4.76
CA THR A 454 28.09 -19.56 4.43
C THR A 454 26.65 -19.13 4.72
N VAL A 455 26.41 -18.37 5.80
CA VAL A 455 25.10 -17.80 6.11
C VAL A 455 24.76 -16.70 5.11
N TRP A 456 25.72 -15.82 4.78
CA TRP A 456 25.53 -14.82 3.73
C TRP A 456 25.21 -15.45 2.37
N LEU A 457 25.88 -16.54 2.04
CA LEU A 457 25.64 -17.31 0.82
C LEU A 457 24.23 -17.88 0.77
N PHE A 458 23.73 -18.41 1.89
CA PHE A 458 22.36 -18.92 2.00
C PHE A 458 21.33 -17.79 1.84
N VAL A 459 21.50 -16.67 2.56
CA VAL A 459 20.60 -15.52 2.49
C VAL A 459 20.58 -14.91 1.09
N ALA A 460 21.75 -14.70 0.49
CA ALA A 460 21.89 -14.23 -0.90
C ALA A 460 21.17 -15.17 -1.87
N GLY A 461 21.41 -16.48 -1.73
CA GLY A 461 20.84 -17.51 -2.58
C GLY A 461 19.32 -17.54 -2.51
N LEU A 462 18.75 -17.48 -1.31
CA LEU A 462 17.30 -17.43 -1.12
C LEU A 462 16.69 -16.14 -1.70
N ALA A 463 17.31 -14.99 -1.43
CA ALA A 463 16.82 -13.71 -1.91
C ALA A 463 16.85 -13.59 -3.44
N LEU A 464 17.95 -13.99 -4.07
CA LEU A 464 18.05 -14.04 -5.53
C LEU A 464 17.11 -15.08 -6.12
N ALA A 465 16.91 -16.25 -5.49
CA ALA A 465 15.94 -17.24 -5.96
C ALA A 465 14.52 -16.67 -5.97
N LEU A 466 14.10 -16.03 -4.87
CA LEU A 466 12.79 -15.39 -4.75
C LEU A 466 12.64 -14.24 -5.74
N SER A 467 13.67 -13.42 -5.90
CA SER A 467 13.67 -12.31 -6.86
C SER A 467 13.61 -12.79 -8.31
N CYS A 468 14.40 -13.81 -8.68
CA CYS A 468 14.37 -14.44 -10.00
C CYS A 468 13.00 -15.09 -10.28
N ALA A 469 12.44 -15.81 -9.31
CA ALA A 469 11.11 -16.41 -9.43
C ALA A 469 10.00 -15.35 -9.59
N GLY A 470 10.07 -14.28 -8.81
CA GLY A 470 9.15 -13.15 -8.89
C GLY A 470 9.27 -12.41 -10.23
N ALA A 471 10.50 -12.12 -10.66
CA ALA A 471 10.76 -11.42 -11.91
C ALA A 471 10.36 -12.25 -13.14
N TRP A 472 10.64 -13.56 -13.11
CA TRP A 472 10.13 -14.50 -14.10
C TRP A 472 8.62 -14.41 -14.20
N ARG A 473 7.94 -14.59 -13.07
CA ARG A 473 6.48 -14.69 -12.99
C ARG A 473 5.78 -13.38 -13.38
N MET A 474 6.34 -12.23 -13.03
CA MET A 474 5.70 -10.92 -13.25
C MET A 474 6.06 -10.27 -14.59
N PHE A 475 7.30 -10.46 -15.09
CA PHE A 475 7.81 -9.70 -16.24
C PHE A 475 8.10 -10.53 -17.47
N MET A 476 8.55 -11.78 -17.33
CA MET A 476 9.02 -12.59 -18.46
C MET A 476 8.04 -13.69 -18.89
N ARG A 477 7.20 -14.16 -17.95
CA ARG A 477 6.18 -15.19 -18.19
C ARG A 477 5.00 -14.65 -19.00
N ALA A 478 4.65 -13.36 -18.82
CA ALA A 478 3.50 -12.76 -19.45
C ALA A 478 3.65 -12.72 -20.98
N ARG A 479 2.80 -13.46 -21.71
CA ARG A 479 2.78 -13.53 -23.17
C ARG A 479 1.35 -13.68 -23.67
N ALA A 480 1.07 -13.16 -24.84
CA ALA A 480 -0.18 -13.41 -25.54
C ALA A 480 0.08 -13.71 -27.02
N ALA A 481 -0.74 -14.58 -27.59
CA ALA A 481 -0.89 -14.76 -29.02
C ALA A 481 -2.37 -14.65 -29.38
N TRP A 482 -2.69 -14.01 -30.49
CA TRP A 482 -4.07 -13.90 -30.96
C TRP A 482 -4.16 -13.89 -32.49
N ASN A 483 -5.31 -14.30 -33.00
CA ASN A 483 -5.70 -14.19 -34.41
C ASN A 483 -7.19 -13.83 -34.47
N GLY A 484 -7.85 -13.96 -35.62
CA GLY A 484 -9.28 -13.74 -35.80
C GLY A 484 -10.19 -14.77 -35.12
N HIS A 485 -9.66 -15.88 -34.59
CA HIS A 485 -10.46 -16.95 -33.98
C HIS A 485 -10.45 -16.89 -32.44
N GLY A 486 -9.34 -16.46 -31.85
CA GLY A 486 -9.27 -16.28 -30.40
C GLY A 486 -7.92 -15.82 -29.91
N ILE A 487 -7.69 -16.05 -28.62
CA ILE A 487 -6.51 -15.61 -27.90
C ILE A 487 -5.98 -16.73 -27.00
N ALA A 488 -4.66 -16.87 -26.97
CA ALA A 488 -3.95 -17.61 -25.94
C ALA A 488 -3.13 -16.63 -25.09
N VAL A 489 -3.31 -16.70 -23.77
CA VAL A 489 -2.68 -15.82 -22.79
C VAL A 489 -1.99 -16.68 -21.77
N VAL A 490 -0.70 -16.43 -21.56
CA VAL A 490 -0.01 -16.86 -20.34
C VAL A 490 0.20 -15.59 -19.53
N GLY A 491 -0.61 -15.40 -18.50
CA GLY A 491 -0.50 -14.27 -17.57
C GLY A 491 0.53 -14.54 -16.46
N ALA A 492 0.61 -13.60 -15.52
CA ALA A 492 1.53 -13.74 -14.38
C ALA A 492 1.19 -14.97 -13.51
N ILE A 493 -0.11 -15.25 -13.32
CA ILE A 493 -0.58 -16.31 -12.42
C ILE A 493 -1.19 -17.47 -13.23
N ASN A 494 -2.12 -17.15 -14.12
CA ASN A 494 -2.95 -18.10 -14.86
C ASN A 494 -2.57 -18.12 -16.35
N GLU A 495 -2.98 -19.18 -17.05
CA GLU A 495 -2.89 -19.30 -18.50
C GLU A 495 -4.27 -19.70 -19.04
N ASP A 496 -4.65 -19.20 -20.21
CA ASP A 496 -5.90 -19.55 -20.88
C ASP A 496 -5.74 -19.56 -22.40
N ARG A 497 -6.59 -20.32 -23.06
CA ARG A 497 -6.78 -20.30 -24.51
C ARG A 497 -8.28 -20.23 -24.73
N ALA A 498 -8.73 -19.08 -25.20
CA ALA A 498 -10.13 -18.69 -25.26
C ALA A 498 -10.49 -18.27 -26.69
N GLU A 499 -11.64 -18.72 -27.15
CA GLU A 499 -12.25 -18.19 -28.36
C GLU A 499 -12.82 -16.80 -28.07
N TRP A 500 -12.87 -15.93 -29.08
CA TRP A 500 -13.34 -14.55 -28.90
C TRP A 500 -14.74 -14.45 -28.31
N ARG A 501 -15.64 -15.38 -28.63
CA ARG A 501 -17.00 -15.44 -28.05
C ARG A 501 -17.03 -15.66 -26.53
N THR A 502 -15.98 -16.28 -25.98
CA THR A 502 -15.86 -16.53 -24.53
C THR A 502 -15.15 -15.39 -23.80
N VAL A 503 -14.59 -14.41 -24.53
CA VAL A 503 -13.92 -13.23 -23.97
C VAL A 503 -14.97 -12.15 -23.72
N ARG A 504 -15.40 -12.03 -22.46
CA ARG A 504 -16.42 -11.08 -22.02
C ARG A 504 -15.90 -9.64 -22.03
N ASP A 505 -14.67 -9.42 -21.54
CA ASP A 505 -14.14 -8.07 -21.36
C ASP A 505 -12.63 -8.02 -21.61
N ILE A 506 -12.18 -6.94 -22.25
CA ILE A 506 -10.76 -6.59 -22.42
C ILE A 506 -10.61 -5.16 -21.93
N ASP A 507 -9.93 -4.96 -20.81
CA ASP A 507 -9.68 -3.63 -20.23
C ASP A 507 -8.19 -3.41 -20.00
N HIS A 508 -7.78 -2.16 -19.82
CA HIS A 508 -6.41 -1.82 -19.47
C HIS A 508 -6.37 -0.87 -18.28
N ASP A 509 -5.41 -1.11 -17.38
CA ASP A 509 -5.11 -0.25 -16.24
C ASP A 509 -3.60 0.01 -16.20
N GLY A 510 -3.21 1.21 -16.65
CA GLY A 510 -1.82 1.67 -16.66
C GLY A 510 -0.91 0.81 -17.53
N GLU A 511 -0.10 -0.04 -16.90
CA GLU A 511 0.84 -0.95 -17.58
C GLU A 511 0.33 -2.39 -17.68
N SER A 512 -0.98 -2.59 -17.61
CA SER A 512 -1.56 -3.93 -17.64
C SER A 512 -2.84 -3.99 -18.46
N VAL A 513 -3.04 -5.10 -19.15
CA VAL A 513 -4.27 -5.45 -19.84
C VAL A 513 -4.90 -6.61 -19.08
N THR A 514 -6.16 -6.42 -18.67
CA THR A 514 -6.98 -7.45 -18.03
C THR A 514 -7.96 -7.99 -19.06
N ILE A 515 -7.97 -9.31 -19.21
CA ILE A 515 -8.86 -10.02 -20.13
C ILE A 515 -9.71 -10.95 -19.29
N ILE A 516 -11.03 -10.82 -19.39
CA ILE A 516 -11.97 -11.64 -18.66
C ILE A 516 -12.62 -12.60 -19.64
N THR A 517 -12.39 -13.88 -19.40
CA THR A 517 -13.09 -14.98 -20.06
C THR A 517 -14.24 -15.44 -19.16
N GLU A 518 -15.14 -16.28 -19.67
CA GLU A 518 -16.21 -16.91 -18.88
C GLU A 518 -15.68 -17.59 -17.60
N ASN A 519 -14.47 -18.16 -17.66
CA ASN A 519 -13.92 -18.99 -16.59
C ASN A 519 -12.93 -18.26 -15.69
N ARG A 520 -12.30 -17.15 -16.15
CA ARG A 520 -11.19 -16.51 -15.41
C ARG A 520 -10.83 -15.12 -15.90
N GLY A 521 -10.28 -14.33 -14.97
CA GLY A 521 -9.54 -13.10 -15.26
C GLY A 521 -8.05 -13.39 -15.53
N LEU A 522 -7.54 -12.81 -16.60
CA LEU A 522 -6.16 -12.91 -17.06
C LEU A 522 -5.53 -11.52 -17.03
N VAL A 523 -4.32 -11.41 -16.50
CA VAL A 523 -3.60 -10.13 -16.42
C VAL A 523 -2.30 -10.25 -17.21
N LEU A 524 -2.19 -9.42 -18.23
CA LEU A 524 -1.01 -9.23 -19.07
C LEU A 524 -0.31 -7.94 -18.68
N SER A 525 1.01 -8.00 -18.50
CA SER A 525 1.80 -6.77 -18.36
C SER A 525 2.14 -6.20 -19.74
N ALA A 526 1.87 -4.92 -19.92
CA ALA A 526 2.06 -4.18 -21.15
C ALA A 526 2.47 -2.76 -20.79
N GLY A 527 3.75 -2.41 -20.94
CA GLY A 527 4.20 -1.11 -20.47
C GLY A 527 5.69 -0.90 -20.68
N ARG A 528 6.03 0.32 -21.08
CA ARG A 528 7.41 0.78 -21.25
C ARG A 528 8.03 0.98 -19.88
N PHE A 529 8.86 0.03 -19.46
CA PHE A 529 9.63 0.20 -18.23
C PHE A 529 10.66 1.32 -18.41
N LEU A 530 10.56 2.37 -17.58
CA LEU A 530 11.49 3.52 -17.55
C LEU A 530 11.68 4.26 -18.89
N GLY A 531 10.72 4.16 -19.82
CA GLY A 531 10.83 4.82 -21.13
C GLY A 531 11.96 4.32 -22.04
N MET A 532 12.70 3.27 -21.63
CA MET A 532 13.87 2.75 -22.35
C MET A 532 13.55 1.60 -23.32
N ALA A 533 12.29 1.22 -23.48
CA ALA A 533 11.90 0.16 -24.41
C ALA A 533 11.86 0.66 -25.87
N GLY A 534 12.38 -0.15 -26.79
CA GLY A 534 12.35 0.13 -28.23
C GLY A 534 10.95 0.32 -28.78
N HIS A 535 10.83 0.99 -29.94
CA HIS A 535 9.57 1.31 -30.62
C HIS A 535 8.67 0.09 -30.95
N THR A 536 9.12 -1.13 -30.68
CA THR A 536 8.43 -2.38 -30.98
C THR A 536 7.53 -2.90 -29.86
N GLU A 537 7.57 -2.38 -28.62
CA GLU A 537 6.70 -2.86 -27.52
C GLU A 537 5.36 -2.13 -27.48
N ARG A 538 4.24 -2.87 -27.49
CA ARG A 538 2.89 -2.31 -27.30
C ARG A 538 2.74 -1.85 -25.86
N ASP A 539 2.30 -0.62 -25.65
CA ASP A 539 1.78 -0.22 -24.35
C ASP A 539 0.42 -0.91 -24.07
N ALA A 540 -0.10 -0.76 -22.85
CA ALA A 540 -1.33 -1.44 -22.46
C ALA A 540 -2.55 -1.01 -23.28
N GLU A 541 -2.62 0.27 -23.64
CA GLU A 541 -3.72 0.82 -24.44
C GLU A 541 -3.67 0.26 -25.87
N GLN A 542 -2.51 0.31 -26.53
CA GLN A 542 -2.28 -0.27 -27.86
C GLN A 542 -2.59 -1.77 -27.88
N LEU A 543 -2.15 -2.51 -26.85
CA LEU A 543 -2.44 -3.94 -26.76
C LEU A 543 -3.93 -4.20 -26.55
N ALA A 544 -4.59 -3.49 -25.63
CA ALA A 544 -6.03 -3.65 -25.40
C ALA A 544 -6.85 -3.32 -26.65
N HIS A 545 -6.54 -2.23 -27.34
CA HIS A 545 -7.19 -1.88 -28.61
C HIS A 545 -6.91 -2.95 -29.68
N ALA A 546 -5.69 -3.45 -29.82
CA ALA A 546 -5.39 -4.50 -30.80
C ALA A 546 -6.19 -5.78 -30.55
N LEU A 547 -6.36 -6.18 -29.28
CA LEU A 547 -7.15 -7.34 -28.90
C LEU A 547 -8.65 -7.12 -29.11
N ARG A 548 -9.18 -5.94 -28.78
CA ARG A 548 -10.58 -5.57 -29.07
C ARG A 548 -10.85 -5.58 -30.57
N TYR A 549 -9.95 -4.99 -31.36
CA TYR A 549 -10.06 -4.97 -32.81
C TYR A 549 -10.08 -6.38 -33.41
N ALA A 550 -9.18 -7.26 -32.94
CA ALA A 550 -9.12 -8.64 -33.40
C ALA A 550 -10.41 -9.41 -33.05
N ARG A 551 -10.96 -9.18 -31.85
CA ARG A 551 -12.24 -9.74 -31.41
C ARG A 551 -13.40 -9.25 -32.28
N ASP A 552 -13.47 -7.96 -32.57
CA ASP A 552 -14.56 -7.36 -33.36
C ASP A 552 -14.50 -7.79 -34.84
N ARG A 553 -13.29 -8.08 -35.35
CA ARG A 553 -13.07 -8.64 -36.69
C ARG A 553 -13.18 -10.16 -36.76
N ALA A 554 -13.47 -10.83 -35.64
CA ALA A 554 -13.58 -12.27 -35.61
C ALA A 554 -14.64 -12.73 -36.62
N THR A 555 -14.21 -13.40 -37.68
CA THR A 555 -15.08 -13.88 -38.75
C THR A 555 -15.75 -15.19 -38.34
N THR A 556 -16.99 -15.42 -38.77
CA THR A 556 -17.68 -16.72 -38.69
C THR A 556 -17.10 -17.79 -39.64
N ALA A 557 -15.89 -17.57 -40.16
CA ALA A 557 -15.21 -18.48 -41.06
C ALA A 557 -14.92 -19.84 -40.38
N PRO A 558 -14.85 -20.95 -41.14
CA PRO A 558 -14.80 -22.27 -40.56
C PRO A 558 -13.49 -22.57 -39.82
N ALA A 559 -13.60 -22.66 -38.49
CA ALA A 559 -12.91 -23.55 -37.57
C ALA A 559 -11.38 -23.70 -37.65
N GLU A 560 -10.61 -22.60 -37.63
CA GLU A 560 -9.27 -22.67 -37.04
C GLU A 560 -9.36 -22.42 -35.52
N ASP A 561 -8.67 -23.24 -34.73
CA ASP A 561 -8.63 -23.04 -33.29
C ASP A 561 -7.91 -21.72 -32.92
N PRO A 562 -8.19 -21.12 -31.73
CA PRO A 562 -7.35 -20.07 -31.17
C PRO A 562 -5.85 -20.44 -31.23
N PRO A 563 -4.90 -19.50 -31.34
CA PRO A 563 -3.49 -19.86 -31.49
C PRO A 563 -2.98 -20.67 -30.27
N ARG A 564 -1.96 -21.50 -30.48
CA ARG A 564 -1.26 -22.17 -29.38
C ARG A 564 -0.12 -21.29 -28.90
N LEU A 565 0.05 -21.19 -27.60
CA LEU A 565 1.17 -20.50 -26.98
C LEU A 565 1.96 -21.50 -26.15
N ASP A 566 3.22 -21.68 -26.48
CA ASP A 566 4.11 -22.56 -25.71
C ASP A 566 4.23 -22.04 -24.29
N ARG A 567 4.14 -22.95 -23.32
CA ARG A 567 4.36 -22.60 -21.91
C ARG A 567 5.79 -22.07 -21.77
N PRO A 568 5.96 -20.79 -21.40
CA PRO A 568 7.27 -20.22 -21.31
C PRO A 568 8.00 -20.88 -20.12
N HIS A 569 9.26 -21.26 -20.34
CA HIS A 569 10.15 -21.75 -19.29
C HIS A 569 11.06 -20.62 -18.79
N PRO A 570 11.46 -20.61 -17.51
CA PRO A 570 12.43 -19.65 -17.01
C PRO A 570 13.67 -19.67 -17.89
N SER A 571 14.14 -18.49 -18.30
CA SER A 571 15.31 -18.41 -19.17
C SER A 571 16.55 -18.97 -18.47
N PRO A 572 17.47 -19.64 -19.19
CA PRO A 572 18.76 -20.05 -18.64
C PRO A 572 19.52 -18.90 -17.97
N GLY A 573 19.32 -17.67 -18.47
CA GLY A 573 19.90 -16.46 -17.88
C GLY A 573 19.46 -16.18 -16.44
N LEU A 574 18.23 -16.55 -16.02
CA LEU A 574 17.80 -16.38 -14.62
C LEU A 574 18.51 -17.37 -13.70
N TYR A 575 18.73 -18.61 -14.16
CA TYR A 575 19.53 -19.59 -13.43
C TYR A 575 20.99 -19.15 -13.35
N ALA A 576 21.55 -18.64 -14.45
CA ALA A 576 22.90 -18.08 -14.45
C ALA A 576 23.02 -16.88 -13.49
N LEU A 577 22.04 -15.96 -13.49
CA LEU A 577 21.98 -14.84 -12.56
C LEU A 577 21.89 -15.31 -11.11
N TRP A 578 21.11 -16.35 -10.82
CA TRP A 578 21.04 -16.92 -9.49
C TRP A 578 22.37 -17.58 -9.07
N VAL A 579 22.92 -18.48 -9.89
CA VAL A 579 24.15 -19.22 -9.58
C VAL A 579 25.37 -18.30 -9.44
N VAL A 580 25.52 -17.33 -10.35
CA VAL A 580 26.67 -16.40 -10.35
C VAL A 580 26.43 -15.22 -9.41
N GLY A 581 25.20 -14.71 -9.34
CA GLY A 581 24.84 -13.58 -8.48
C GLY A 581 24.87 -13.93 -7.00
N THR A 582 24.60 -15.18 -6.62
CA THR A 582 24.61 -15.61 -5.21
C THR A 582 25.96 -15.41 -4.53
N PRO A 583 27.08 -15.97 -5.02
CA PRO A 583 28.39 -15.76 -4.39
C PRO A 583 28.85 -14.31 -4.48
N LEU A 584 28.49 -13.58 -5.56
CA LEU A 584 28.83 -12.18 -5.72
C LEU A 584 28.09 -11.28 -4.72
N LEU A 585 26.78 -11.51 -4.51
CA LEU A 585 25.98 -10.80 -3.53
C LEU A 585 26.42 -11.15 -2.11
N ALA A 586 26.71 -12.43 -1.83
CA ALA A 586 27.24 -12.86 -0.54
C ALA A 586 28.60 -12.23 -0.23
N TRP A 587 29.51 -12.20 -1.20
CA TRP A 587 30.80 -11.52 -1.08
C TRP A 587 30.63 -10.02 -0.85
N LEU A 588 29.73 -9.37 -1.58
CA LEU A 588 29.41 -7.96 -1.39
C LEU A 588 28.86 -7.69 0.02
N MET A 589 27.96 -8.55 0.50
CA MET A 589 27.39 -8.46 1.84
C MET A 589 28.44 -8.64 2.93
N ASP A 590 29.29 -9.66 2.81
CA ASP A 590 30.39 -9.97 3.73
C ASP A 590 31.44 -8.84 3.75
N THR A 591 31.86 -8.35 2.58
CA THR A 591 32.81 -7.23 2.46
C THR A 591 32.24 -5.96 3.09
N LEU A 592 30.94 -5.69 2.94
CA LEU A 592 30.28 -4.54 3.55
C LEU A 592 29.93 -4.75 5.04
N ALA A 593 29.91 -5.99 5.52
CA ALA A 593 29.72 -6.29 6.95
C ALA A 593 31.03 -6.11 7.72
N ASN A 594 32.18 -6.39 7.06
CA ASN A 594 33.52 -6.32 7.64
C ASN A 594 34.22 -4.94 7.43
N HIS A 595 33.56 -3.99 6.76
CA HIS A 595 34.04 -2.62 6.49
C HIS A 595 32.95 -1.57 6.74
#